data_AF-A0A0N1LNT9-F1
#
_entry.id   AF-A0A0N1LNT9-F1
#
_cell.length_a   1.000
_cell.length_b   1.000
_cell.length_c   1.000
_cell.angle_alpha   90.00
_cell.angle_beta   90.00
_cell.angle_gamma   90.00
#
_symmetry.space_group_name_H-M   'P 1'
#
loop_
_entity.id
_entity.type
_entity.pdbx_description
1 polymer ?
#
loop_
_entity_poly.entity_id
_entity_poly.type
_entity_poly.pdbx_seq_one_letter_code
_entity_poly.pdbx_strand_id
1 'polypeptide(L)'
;MIDQEWDLPLPAPAAALVAALLAHGGDNVASVLFYGSNLRTGDVEGLLDFYVLVDSLTGWRDSRPLAAATRLLPPSVEYWEVPWQGNTLRAKVAVMGIDQFARSTRFDGMDTTIWARFTQPVMLAHTRDAAARRQVRAAVAQAVTTATRWAALLGPAEGTARDYWEALFKATYSAELRVEKASRGVSIVDHAADRYTALLPPAWASARVPFEERPDGRLHPLLSPAERARAASAWDWRGRFGKVLNVARLVKAAFTFTGGVDYLLWKLHRHSGVRLDLTPWQRRHPILSAPGILWKLKRMGVIR
;
A
#
# COMPACT_ATOMS: atom_id res chain seq x y z
N MET A 1 -7.62 1.38 19.31
CA MET A 1 -6.78 0.50 18.48
C MET A 1 -5.94 1.27 17.46
N ILE A 2 -6.50 1.94 16.44
CA ILE A 2 -5.70 2.69 15.45
C ILE A 2 -4.76 3.72 16.13
N ASP A 3 -5.28 4.52 17.06
CA ASP A 3 -4.44 5.51 17.77
C ASP A 3 -3.32 4.86 18.60
N GLN A 4 -3.59 3.69 19.22
CA GLN A 4 -2.59 2.96 20.00
C GLN A 4 -1.44 2.44 19.12
N GLU A 5 -1.72 2.05 17.87
CA GLU A 5 -0.68 1.64 16.91
C GLU A 5 0.18 2.84 16.48
N TRP A 6 -0.39 4.05 16.48
CA TRP A 6 0.27 5.27 16.05
C TRP A 6 1.15 5.90 17.12
N ASP A 7 0.89 5.59 18.39
CA ASP A 7 1.65 6.11 19.52
C ASP A 7 2.92 5.26 19.79
N LEU A 8 3.15 4.20 19.00
CA LEU A 8 4.40 3.43 19.05
C LEU A 8 5.59 4.23 18.51
N PRO A 9 6.78 4.12 19.14
CA PRO A 9 7.95 4.84 18.69
C PRO A 9 8.41 4.35 17.31
N LEU A 10 8.70 5.30 16.43
CA LEU A 10 9.24 5.02 15.11
C LEU A 10 10.71 4.56 15.22
N PRO A 11 11.13 3.46 14.58
CA PRO A 11 12.53 3.04 14.55
C PRO A 11 13.44 4.16 14.03
N ALA A 12 14.63 4.30 14.61
CA ALA A 12 15.56 5.39 14.26
C ALA A 12 15.90 5.50 12.76
N PRO A 13 16.11 4.39 12.00
CA PRO A 13 16.29 4.47 10.54
C PRO A 13 15.08 5.06 9.82
N ALA A 14 13.87 4.69 10.24
CA ALA A 14 12.65 5.23 9.64
C ALA A 14 12.46 6.72 9.99
N ALA A 15 12.82 7.14 11.20
CA ALA A 15 12.79 8.56 11.60
C ALA A 15 13.75 9.42 10.76
N ALA A 16 14.95 8.92 10.45
CA ALA A 16 15.90 9.64 9.59
C ALA A 16 15.35 9.84 8.16
N LEU A 17 14.70 8.82 7.60
CA LEU A 17 14.04 8.94 6.30
C LEU A 17 12.86 9.91 6.33
N VAL A 18 12.05 9.89 7.39
CA VAL A 18 10.97 10.86 7.58
C VAL A 18 11.52 12.28 7.61
N ALA A 19 12.62 12.53 8.33
CA ALA A 19 13.27 13.84 8.33
C ALA A 19 13.68 14.29 6.92
N ALA A 20 14.22 13.38 6.09
CA ALA A 20 14.55 13.69 4.69
C ALA A 20 13.31 14.00 3.84
N LEU A 21 12.21 13.27 4.03
CA LEU A 21 10.94 13.52 3.34
C LEU A 21 10.35 14.89 3.72
N LEU A 22 10.43 15.26 5.00
CA LEU A 22 9.98 16.56 5.50
C LEU A 22 10.88 17.70 5.04
N ALA A 23 12.19 17.50 4.97
CA ALA A 23 13.10 18.50 4.41
C ALA A 23 12.83 18.79 2.94
N HIS A 24 12.43 17.77 2.17
CA HIS A 24 12.06 17.92 0.76
C HIS A 24 10.68 18.56 0.55
N GLY A 25 9.67 18.09 1.27
CA GLY A 25 8.29 18.53 1.07
C GLY A 25 7.85 19.72 1.93
N GLY A 26 8.58 20.05 2.99
CA GLY A 26 8.24 21.13 3.92
C GLY A 26 6.80 21.04 4.45
N ASP A 27 6.16 22.20 4.61
CA ASP A 27 4.77 22.31 5.10
C ASP A 27 3.74 21.68 4.16
N ASN A 28 4.10 21.32 2.93
CA ASN A 28 3.21 20.63 2.01
C ASN A 28 2.96 19.17 2.42
N VAL A 29 3.81 18.58 3.27
CA VAL A 29 3.62 17.22 3.79
C VAL A 29 2.60 17.24 4.92
N ALA A 30 1.36 16.85 4.62
CA ALA A 30 0.30 16.78 5.61
C ALA A 30 0.53 15.60 6.58
N SER A 31 0.97 14.45 6.05
CA SER A 31 1.27 13.27 6.87
C SER A 31 2.20 12.28 6.18
N VAL A 32 2.96 11.53 6.98
CA VAL A 32 3.73 10.37 6.52
C VAL A 32 3.24 9.13 7.26
N LEU A 33 2.89 8.09 6.51
CA LEU A 33 2.50 6.78 7.00
C LEU A 33 3.63 5.80 6.69
N PHE A 34 4.08 5.05 7.69
CA PHE A 34 5.10 4.03 7.53
C PHE A 34 4.49 2.64 7.62
N TYR A 35 4.89 1.78 6.69
CA TYR A 35 4.31 0.47 6.46
C TYR A 35 5.43 -0.58 6.22
N GLY A 36 5.14 -1.86 6.48
CA GLY A 36 5.91 -2.97 5.90
C GLY A 36 6.38 -4.02 6.91
N SER A 37 7.05 -5.05 6.41
CA SER A 37 7.65 -6.11 7.26
C SER A 37 8.70 -5.56 8.24
N ASN A 38 9.24 -4.38 7.96
CA ASN A 38 10.28 -3.73 8.76
C ASN A 38 9.72 -2.73 9.78
N LEU A 39 8.40 -2.75 10.03
CA LEU A 39 7.75 -1.88 11.03
C LEU A 39 8.41 -1.94 12.42
N ARG A 40 9.05 -3.06 12.77
CA ARG A 40 9.60 -3.30 14.11
C ARG A 40 11.07 -3.75 14.14
N THR A 41 11.65 -4.14 13.01
CA THR A 41 12.97 -4.80 12.99
C THR A 41 14.13 -3.82 13.01
N GLY A 42 13.91 -2.54 12.66
CA GLY A 42 14.99 -1.55 12.55
C GLY A 42 16.02 -1.91 11.47
N ASP A 43 15.67 -2.81 10.55
CA ASP A 43 16.57 -3.31 9.52
C ASP A 43 16.96 -2.20 8.54
N VAL A 44 18.26 -1.85 8.58
CA VAL A 44 18.91 -0.83 7.76
C VAL A 44 19.23 -1.32 6.36
N GLU A 45 19.24 -2.62 6.12
CA GLU A 45 19.52 -3.22 4.81
C GLU A 45 18.25 -3.43 3.99
N GLY A 46 17.08 -3.39 4.63
CA GLY A 46 15.79 -3.56 4.01
C GLY A 46 15.28 -2.33 3.25
N LEU A 47 14.24 -2.53 2.45
CA LEU A 47 13.52 -1.45 1.78
C LEU A 47 12.35 -0.99 2.66
N LEU A 48 12.35 0.27 3.07
CA LEU A 48 11.31 0.86 3.90
C LEU A 48 10.17 1.42 3.03
N ASP A 49 8.92 1.09 3.34
CA ASP A 49 7.76 1.55 2.55
C ASP A 49 7.06 2.73 3.26
N PHE A 50 7.03 3.88 2.60
CA PHE A 50 6.33 5.08 3.08
C PHE A 50 5.20 5.49 2.15
N TYR A 51 4.13 6.03 2.74
CA TYR A 51 3.15 6.85 2.05
C TYR A 51 3.28 8.29 2.52
N VAL A 52 3.49 9.21 1.59
CA VAL A 52 3.55 10.65 1.84
C VAL A 52 2.28 11.27 1.31
N LEU A 53 1.49 11.82 2.23
CA LEU A 53 0.25 12.51 1.94
C LEU A 53 0.52 14.01 1.92
N VAL A 54 0.26 14.63 0.77
CA VAL A 54 0.54 16.05 0.53
C VAL A 54 -0.72 16.85 0.27
N ASP A 55 -0.70 18.15 0.55
CA ASP A 55 -1.80 19.04 0.20
C ASP A 55 -1.78 19.40 -1.29
N SER A 56 -0.59 19.59 -1.85
CA SER A 56 -0.36 19.91 -3.25
C SER A 56 0.63 18.95 -3.89
N LEU A 57 0.19 18.30 -4.97
CA LEU A 57 1.06 17.43 -5.77
C LEU A 57 2.19 18.20 -6.47
N THR A 58 1.95 19.46 -6.85
CA THR A 58 3.00 20.33 -7.41
C THR A 58 3.94 20.88 -6.34
N GLY A 59 3.48 20.97 -5.09
CA GLY A 59 4.33 21.32 -3.94
C GLY A 59 5.31 20.20 -3.57
N TRP A 60 5.01 18.95 -3.90
CA TRP A 60 5.94 17.82 -3.72
C TRP A 60 6.97 17.73 -4.86
N ARG A 61 6.50 18.01 -6.08
CA ARG A 61 7.32 17.96 -7.28
C ARG A 61 6.93 19.08 -8.21
N ASP A 62 7.88 19.95 -8.54
CA ASP A 62 7.69 21.05 -9.47
C ASP A 62 7.58 20.57 -10.93
N SER A 63 6.50 19.84 -11.21
CA SER A 63 6.18 19.31 -12.54
C SER A 63 4.68 19.08 -12.64
N ARG A 64 3.99 19.99 -13.34
CA ARG A 64 2.54 19.93 -13.56
C ARG A 64 2.11 18.63 -14.26
N PRO A 65 2.82 18.11 -15.29
CA PRO A 65 2.47 16.83 -15.90
C PRO A 65 2.53 15.64 -14.93
N LEU A 66 3.56 15.58 -14.08
CA LEU A 66 3.72 14.50 -13.11
C LEU A 66 2.70 14.61 -11.96
N ALA A 67 2.38 15.83 -11.54
CA ALA A 67 1.28 16.09 -10.62
C ALA A 67 -0.07 15.66 -11.21
N ALA A 68 -0.34 15.97 -12.48
CA ALA A 68 -1.56 15.54 -13.17
C ALA A 68 -1.65 14.01 -13.29
N ALA A 69 -0.55 13.34 -13.64
CA ALA A 69 -0.48 11.87 -13.70
C ALA A 69 -0.74 11.23 -12.32
N THR A 70 -0.22 11.83 -11.24
CA THR A 70 -0.48 11.39 -9.86
C THR A 70 -1.93 11.66 -9.46
N ARG A 71 -2.50 12.79 -9.91
CA ARG A 71 -3.90 13.13 -9.65
C ARG A 71 -4.87 12.16 -10.31
N LEU A 72 -4.59 11.79 -11.56
CA LEU A 72 -5.39 10.87 -12.35
C LEU A 72 -5.30 9.43 -11.84
N LEU A 73 -4.09 8.98 -11.50
CA LEU A 73 -3.84 7.61 -11.08
C LEU A 73 -2.89 7.55 -9.88
N PRO A 74 -3.39 7.76 -8.67
CA PRO A 74 -2.58 7.67 -7.46
C PRO A 74 -2.27 6.21 -7.07
N PRO A 75 -1.23 6.00 -6.23
CA PRO A 75 -0.16 6.95 -5.90
C PRO A 75 0.91 6.99 -7.01
N SER A 76 1.81 7.97 -6.97
CA SER A 76 3.09 7.91 -7.68
C SER A 76 4.16 7.39 -6.74
N VAL A 77 5.06 6.56 -7.23
CA VAL A 77 6.08 5.91 -6.40
C VAL A 77 7.44 6.50 -6.76
N GLU A 78 8.32 6.58 -5.78
CA GLU A 78 9.70 7.01 -5.91
C GLU A 78 10.61 6.08 -5.11
N TYR A 79 11.88 5.99 -5.52
CA TYR A 79 12.93 5.31 -4.77
C TYR A 79 13.89 6.35 -4.20
N TRP A 80 14.13 6.26 -2.89
CA TRP A 80 14.92 7.20 -2.12
C TRP A 80 16.08 6.48 -1.45
N GLU A 81 17.26 7.10 -1.49
CA GLU A 81 18.44 6.67 -0.75
C GLU A 81 18.89 7.81 0.18
N VAL A 82 19.07 7.50 1.47
CA VAL A 82 19.48 8.49 2.48
C VAL A 82 20.69 7.96 3.25
N PRO A 83 21.80 8.72 3.34
CA PRO A 83 22.94 8.32 4.15
C PRO A 83 22.58 8.36 5.64
N TRP A 84 22.95 7.32 6.38
CA TRP A 84 22.67 7.20 7.80
C TRP A 84 23.71 6.30 8.50
N GLN A 85 24.45 6.86 9.45
CA GLN A 85 25.42 6.13 10.28
C GLN A 85 26.36 5.20 9.49
N GLY A 86 26.96 5.70 8.41
CA GLY A 86 27.86 4.91 7.55
C GLY A 86 27.16 3.92 6.59
N ASN A 87 25.83 3.83 6.64
CA ASN A 87 24.99 3.02 5.78
C ASN A 87 24.16 3.88 4.82
N THR A 88 23.52 3.24 3.84
CA THR A 88 22.53 3.86 2.95
C THR A 88 21.16 3.24 3.21
N LEU A 89 20.27 4.02 3.83
CA LEU A 89 18.87 3.65 3.98
C LEU A 89 18.17 3.75 2.64
N ARG A 90 17.24 2.83 2.40
CA ARG A 90 16.52 2.73 1.14
C ARG A 90 15.03 2.75 1.40
N ALA A 91 14.31 3.57 0.65
CA ALA A 91 12.88 3.69 0.79
C ALA A 91 12.14 3.66 -0.55
N LYS A 92 10.98 3.03 -0.52
CA LYS A 92 9.94 3.18 -1.52
C LYS A 92 8.93 4.18 -0.99
N VAL A 93 8.78 5.30 -1.69
CA VAL A 93 7.97 6.44 -1.25
C VAL A 93 6.78 6.57 -2.19
N ALA A 94 5.58 6.26 -1.70
CA ALA A 94 4.34 6.44 -2.43
C ALA A 94 3.70 7.79 -2.09
N VAL A 95 3.56 8.68 -3.06
CA VAL A 95 3.08 10.04 -2.89
C VAL A 95 1.69 10.20 -3.50
N MET A 96 0.79 10.82 -2.75
CA MET A 96 -0.55 11.19 -3.22
C MET A 96 -1.14 12.33 -2.39
N GLY A 97 -2.18 12.98 -2.90
CA GLY A 97 -2.93 13.98 -2.15
C GLY A 97 -3.63 13.39 -0.94
N ILE A 98 -3.68 14.13 0.18
CA ILE A 98 -4.44 13.71 1.37
C ILE A 98 -5.94 13.55 1.08
N ASP A 99 -6.47 14.36 0.15
CA ASP A 99 -7.83 14.27 -0.36
C ASP A 99 -8.03 13.01 -1.23
N GLN A 100 -7.06 12.66 -2.07
CA GLN A 100 -7.04 11.43 -2.85
C GLN A 100 -7.04 10.23 -1.91
N PHE A 101 -6.28 10.28 -0.81
CA PHE A 101 -6.19 9.19 0.15
C PHE A 101 -7.55 8.94 0.79
N ALA A 102 -8.20 9.98 1.31
CA ALA A 102 -9.54 9.87 1.86
C ALA A 102 -10.54 9.32 0.82
N ARG A 103 -10.52 9.80 -0.44
CA ARG A 103 -11.41 9.28 -1.49
C ARG A 103 -11.16 7.80 -1.82
N SER A 104 -9.89 7.39 -1.90
CA SER A 104 -9.50 6.01 -2.19
C SER A 104 -9.87 5.01 -1.08
N THR A 105 -10.34 5.50 0.08
CA THR A 105 -10.82 4.65 1.17
C THR A 105 -12.32 4.37 1.14
N ARG A 106 -13.09 5.07 0.28
CA ARG A 106 -14.55 4.98 0.24
C ARG A 106 -15.03 3.67 -0.39
N PHE A 107 -16.22 3.23 0.04
CA PHE A 107 -16.83 1.97 -0.40
C PHE A 107 -17.26 1.97 -1.88
N ASP A 108 -17.61 3.14 -2.43
CA ASP A 108 -18.02 3.35 -3.82
C ASP A 108 -16.86 3.28 -4.83
N GLY A 109 -15.61 3.29 -4.36
CA GLY A 109 -14.42 3.19 -5.20
C GLY A 109 -14.28 1.85 -5.93
N MET A 110 -13.78 1.90 -7.17
CA MET A 110 -13.45 0.72 -7.98
C MET A 110 -12.08 0.14 -7.65
N ASP A 111 -11.16 0.99 -7.19
CA ASP A 111 -9.80 0.61 -6.86
C ASP A 111 -9.69 0.06 -5.45
N THR A 112 -9.18 -1.16 -5.31
CA THR A 112 -9.07 -1.85 -4.02
C THR A 112 -7.75 -1.60 -3.31
N THR A 113 -6.75 -1.07 -4.02
CA THR A 113 -5.35 -1.07 -3.55
C THR A 113 -5.15 -0.29 -2.27
N ILE A 114 -5.73 0.92 -2.15
CA ILE A 114 -5.51 1.77 -0.98
C ILE A 114 -6.26 1.23 0.23
N TRP A 115 -7.60 1.12 0.16
CA TRP A 115 -8.34 0.69 1.35
C TRP A 115 -7.91 -0.69 1.84
N ALA A 116 -7.62 -1.64 0.94
CA ALA A 116 -7.18 -2.98 1.34
C ALA A 116 -5.82 -2.94 2.05
N ARG A 117 -4.89 -2.10 1.57
CA ARG A 117 -3.56 -1.93 2.16
C ARG A 117 -3.63 -1.34 3.57
N PHE A 118 -4.44 -0.30 3.76
CA PHE A 118 -4.55 0.44 5.02
C PHE A 118 -5.48 -0.23 6.04
N THR A 119 -5.92 -1.46 5.78
CA THR A 119 -6.49 -2.33 6.82
C THR A 119 -5.43 -2.99 7.69
N GLN A 120 -4.20 -3.10 7.21
CA GLN A 120 -3.10 -3.73 7.92
C GLN A 120 -2.45 -2.72 8.89
N PRO A 121 -1.65 -3.19 9.88
CA PRO A 121 -0.94 -2.30 10.79
C PRO A 121 -0.11 -1.26 10.04
N VAL A 122 -0.27 0.01 10.43
CA VAL A 122 0.44 1.16 9.84
C VAL A 122 0.80 2.12 10.96
N MET A 123 2.02 2.65 10.93
CA MET A 123 2.45 3.67 11.89
C MET A 123 2.26 5.06 11.30
N LEU A 124 1.79 5.99 12.13
CA LEU A 124 1.74 7.40 11.79
C LEU A 124 3.09 8.04 12.11
N ALA A 125 3.95 8.11 11.09
CA ALA A 125 5.32 8.58 11.25
C ALA A 125 5.42 10.10 11.38
N HIS A 126 4.47 10.83 10.78
CA HIS A 126 4.37 12.28 10.90
C HIS A 126 2.94 12.78 10.60
N THR A 127 2.54 13.87 11.25
CA THR A 127 1.42 14.73 10.85
C THR A 127 1.80 16.17 11.11
N ARG A 128 1.52 17.06 10.15
CA ARG A 128 1.81 18.49 10.30
C ARG A 128 1.04 19.12 11.44
N ASP A 129 -0.25 18.80 11.55
CA ASP A 129 -1.16 19.42 12.51
C ASP A 129 -2.31 18.47 12.92
N ALA A 130 -3.12 18.93 13.87
CA ALA A 130 -4.25 18.16 14.39
C ALA A 130 -5.36 17.93 13.35
N ALA A 131 -5.51 18.81 12.35
CA ALA A 131 -6.50 18.64 11.29
C ALA A 131 -6.07 17.52 10.33
N ALA A 132 -4.80 17.50 9.92
CA ALA A 132 -4.22 16.44 9.13
C ALA A 132 -4.31 15.09 9.86
N ARG A 133 -3.98 15.04 11.17
CA ARG A 133 -4.13 13.81 11.98
C ARG A 133 -5.57 13.29 11.97
N ARG A 134 -6.57 14.17 12.18
CA ARG A 134 -7.99 13.78 12.14
C ARG A 134 -8.41 13.26 10.77
N GLN A 135 -7.97 13.92 9.69
CA GLN A 135 -8.32 13.50 8.32
C GLN A 135 -7.71 12.14 7.97
N VAL A 136 -6.44 11.90 8.29
CA VAL A 136 -5.79 10.61 8.05
C VAL A 136 -6.41 9.52 8.91
N ARG A 137 -6.73 9.81 10.18
CA ARG A 137 -7.42 8.86 11.07
C ARG A 137 -8.78 8.47 10.53
N ALA A 138 -9.56 9.44 10.06
CA ALA A 138 -10.85 9.18 9.44
C ALA A 138 -10.72 8.33 8.17
N ALA A 139 -9.72 8.60 7.32
CA ALA A 139 -9.46 7.80 6.13
C ALA A 139 -9.05 6.36 6.46
N VAL A 140 -8.17 6.14 7.45
CA VAL A 140 -7.78 4.78 7.86
C VAL A 140 -8.96 4.03 8.50
N ALA A 141 -9.76 4.68 9.35
CA ALA A 141 -10.98 4.08 9.89
C ALA A 141 -11.99 3.74 8.77
N GLN A 142 -12.13 4.61 7.77
CA GLN A 142 -12.95 4.36 6.59
C GLN A 142 -12.41 3.20 5.76
N ALA A 143 -11.09 3.06 5.62
CA ALA A 143 -10.47 1.92 4.93
C ALA A 143 -10.85 0.60 5.59
N VAL A 144 -10.73 0.52 6.93
CA VAL A 144 -11.14 -0.64 7.71
C VAL A 144 -12.63 -0.91 7.56
N THR A 145 -13.47 0.12 7.68
CA THR A 145 -14.94 0.00 7.53
C THR A 145 -15.35 -0.48 6.14
N THR A 146 -14.74 0.05 5.08
CA THR A 146 -14.95 -0.37 3.70
C THR A 146 -14.56 -1.82 3.51
N ALA A 147 -13.39 -2.21 4.03
CA ALA A 147 -12.87 -3.55 3.93
C ALA A 147 -13.73 -4.58 4.66
N THR A 148 -14.11 -4.33 5.90
CA THR A 148 -14.92 -5.28 6.68
C THR A 148 -16.33 -5.41 6.11
N ARG A 149 -16.89 -4.34 5.54
CA ARG A 149 -18.14 -4.45 4.78
C ARG A 149 -18.02 -5.39 3.59
N TRP A 150 -16.95 -5.27 2.80
CA TRP A 150 -16.67 -6.22 1.72
C TRP A 150 -16.41 -7.64 2.24
N ALA A 151 -15.76 -7.77 3.39
CA ALA A 151 -15.55 -9.06 4.04
C ALA A 151 -16.87 -9.75 4.38
N ALA A 152 -17.86 -9.03 4.94
CA ALA A 152 -19.19 -9.59 5.21
C ALA A 152 -19.91 -10.02 3.92
N LEU A 153 -19.82 -9.19 2.87
CA LEU A 153 -20.53 -9.41 1.61
C LEU A 153 -19.97 -10.62 0.83
N LEU A 154 -18.65 -10.81 0.84
CA LEU A 154 -17.95 -11.84 0.06
C LEU A 154 -17.58 -13.08 0.88
N GLY A 155 -17.52 -12.94 2.19
CA GLY A 155 -17.14 -14.00 3.12
C GLY A 155 -18.26 -15.02 3.36
N PRO A 156 -18.01 -16.01 4.23
CA PRO A 156 -18.96 -17.09 4.49
C PRO A 156 -20.29 -16.59 5.05
N ALA A 157 -21.30 -17.46 5.02
CA ALA A 157 -22.58 -17.19 5.69
C ALA A 157 -22.37 -17.03 7.21
N GLU A 158 -21.49 -17.83 7.80
CA GLU A 158 -21.12 -17.76 9.22
C GLU A 158 -19.66 -18.20 9.36
N GLY A 159 -18.87 -17.54 10.20
CA GLY A 159 -17.45 -17.84 10.36
C GLY A 159 -16.78 -17.04 11.47
N THR A 160 -15.52 -17.35 11.74
CA THR A 160 -14.68 -16.55 12.63
C THR A 160 -14.25 -15.25 11.94
N ALA A 161 -13.74 -14.28 12.70
CA ALA A 161 -13.20 -13.07 12.11
C ALA A 161 -12.08 -13.35 11.09
N ARG A 162 -11.27 -14.38 11.37
CA ARG A 162 -10.22 -14.87 10.46
C ARG A 162 -10.80 -15.26 9.10
N ASP A 163 -11.88 -16.03 9.06
CA ASP A 163 -12.49 -16.48 7.81
C ASP A 163 -12.93 -15.31 6.92
N TYR A 164 -13.50 -14.26 7.53
CA TYR A 164 -13.90 -13.05 6.81
C TYR A 164 -12.71 -12.27 6.24
N TRP A 165 -11.65 -12.07 7.04
CA TRP A 165 -10.45 -11.36 6.60
C TRP A 165 -9.67 -12.15 5.53
N GLU A 166 -9.55 -13.47 5.67
CA GLU A 166 -8.90 -14.32 4.67
C GLU A 166 -9.68 -14.31 3.34
N ALA A 167 -11.01 -14.41 3.39
CA ALA A 167 -11.86 -14.30 2.20
C ALA A 167 -11.67 -12.95 1.49
N LEU A 168 -11.67 -11.85 2.26
CA LEU A 168 -11.42 -10.51 1.73
C LEU A 168 -10.03 -10.41 1.09
N PHE A 169 -8.96 -10.82 1.79
CA PHE A 169 -7.62 -10.70 1.25
C PHE A 169 -7.45 -11.57 0.02
N LYS A 170 -7.95 -12.81 0.01
CA LYS A 170 -7.97 -13.66 -1.18
C LYS A 170 -8.65 -12.96 -2.36
N ALA A 171 -9.79 -12.31 -2.12
CA ALA A 171 -10.51 -11.58 -3.15
C ALA A 171 -9.70 -10.37 -3.68
N THR A 172 -9.11 -9.56 -2.78
CA THR A 172 -8.31 -8.38 -3.17
C THR A 172 -7.04 -8.77 -3.92
N TYR A 173 -6.35 -9.83 -3.50
CA TYR A 173 -5.18 -10.37 -4.21
C TYR A 173 -5.53 -10.91 -5.60
N SER A 174 -6.72 -11.49 -5.77
CA SER A 174 -7.18 -11.98 -7.07
C SER A 174 -7.62 -10.86 -8.02
N ALA A 175 -7.99 -9.71 -7.47
CA ALA A 175 -8.36 -8.51 -8.20
C ALA A 175 -7.15 -7.71 -8.71
N GLU A 176 -5.95 -7.96 -8.17
CA GLU A 176 -4.73 -7.27 -8.55
C GLU A 176 -3.81 -8.14 -9.42
N LEU A 177 -3.08 -7.52 -10.36
CA LEU A 177 -2.00 -8.20 -11.09
C LEU A 177 -0.76 -8.23 -10.20
N ARG A 178 -0.71 -9.15 -9.25
CA ARG A 178 0.48 -9.40 -8.42
C ARG A 178 1.13 -10.73 -8.78
N VAL A 179 2.46 -10.73 -8.78
CA VAL A 179 3.30 -11.95 -8.90
C VAL A 179 3.45 -12.65 -7.54
N GLU A 180 2.84 -12.11 -6.47
CA GLU A 180 2.89 -12.69 -5.13
C GLU A 180 2.09 -14.01 -5.05
N LYS A 181 2.59 -14.97 -4.25
CA LYS A 181 1.88 -16.24 -4.01
C LYS A 181 0.54 -15.99 -3.31
N ALA A 182 -0.49 -16.74 -3.70
CA ALA A 182 -1.84 -16.66 -3.11
C ALA A 182 -1.85 -16.84 -1.57
N SER A 183 -0.83 -17.48 -0.99
CA SER A 183 -0.65 -17.67 0.46
C SER A 183 -0.33 -16.38 1.23
N ARG A 184 -0.02 -15.27 0.55
CA ARG A 184 0.35 -14.01 1.22
C ARG A 184 -0.80 -13.42 2.04
N GLY A 185 -2.06 -13.59 1.62
CA GLY A 185 -3.23 -13.15 2.37
C GLY A 185 -3.35 -13.81 3.74
N VAL A 186 -3.14 -15.13 3.80
CA VAL A 186 -3.13 -15.92 5.06
C VAL A 186 -2.01 -15.43 5.98
N SER A 187 -0.81 -15.22 5.44
CA SER A 187 0.34 -14.69 6.18
C SER A 187 0.12 -13.29 6.76
N ILE A 188 -0.74 -12.46 6.17
CA ILE A 188 -1.09 -11.14 6.70
C ILE A 188 -1.94 -11.28 7.95
N VAL A 189 -2.97 -12.13 7.90
CA VAL A 189 -3.87 -12.35 9.04
C VAL A 189 -3.11 -12.98 10.20
N ASP A 190 -2.25 -13.96 9.94
CA ASP A 190 -1.42 -14.61 10.96
C ASP A 190 -0.51 -13.65 11.72
N HIS A 191 0.05 -12.63 11.04
CA HIS A 191 0.98 -11.69 11.66
C HIS A 191 0.31 -10.74 12.67
N ALA A 192 -1.02 -10.61 12.63
CA ALA A 192 -1.78 -9.71 13.50
C ALA A 192 -3.17 -10.27 13.82
N ALA A 193 -3.25 -11.56 14.16
CA ALA A 193 -4.52 -12.27 14.35
C ALA A 193 -5.44 -11.57 15.36
N ASP A 194 -4.92 -11.23 16.55
CA ASP A 194 -5.69 -10.55 17.61
C ASP A 194 -6.29 -9.23 17.14
N ARG A 195 -5.52 -8.49 16.32
CA ARG A 195 -5.96 -7.23 15.74
C ARG A 195 -7.15 -7.43 14.81
N TYR A 196 -7.09 -8.44 13.95
CA TYR A 196 -8.16 -8.71 12.98
C TYR A 196 -9.43 -9.23 13.67
N THR A 197 -9.28 -10.03 14.72
CA THR A 197 -10.38 -10.46 15.59
C THR A 197 -11.03 -9.27 16.28
N ALA A 198 -10.24 -8.39 16.92
CA ALA A 198 -10.75 -7.24 17.65
C ALA A 198 -11.39 -6.16 16.75
N LEU A 199 -10.94 -6.05 15.50
CA LEU A 199 -11.45 -5.03 14.57
C LEU A 199 -12.80 -5.35 13.96
N LEU A 200 -13.11 -6.62 13.70
CA LEU A 200 -14.18 -6.97 12.79
C LEU A 200 -15.57 -6.55 13.32
N PRO A 201 -15.99 -6.92 14.55
CA PRO A 201 -17.30 -6.52 15.08
C PRO A 201 -17.53 -4.99 15.13
N PRO A 202 -16.64 -4.16 15.72
CA PRO A 202 -16.88 -2.70 15.78
C PRO A 202 -16.84 -2.04 14.39
N ALA A 203 -16.06 -2.59 13.45
CA ALA A 203 -16.04 -2.10 12.08
C ALA A 203 -17.32 -2.47 11.31
N TRP A 204 -17.92 -3.63 11.57
CA TRP A 204 -19.24 -3.99 11.02
C TRP A 204 -20.36 -3.11 11.58
N ALA A 205 -20.35 -2.84 12.88
CA ALA A 205 -21.26 -1.88 13.48
C ALA A 205 -21.13 -0.49 12.81
N SER A 206 -19.89 -0.01 12.61
CA SER A 206 -19.61 1.25 11.91
C SER A 206 -20.05 1.23 10.44
N ALA A 207 -19.91 0.08 9.78
CA ALA A 207 -20.36 -0.14 8.40
C ALA A 207 -21.88 -0.34 8.27
N ARG A 208 -22.61 -0.40 9.41
CA ARG A 208 -24.03 -0.74 9.49
C ARG A 208 -24.35 -2.10 8.85
N VAL A 209 -23.45 -3.07 9.03
CA VAL A 209 -23.71 -4.47 8.69
C VAL A 209 -24.35 -5.10 9.93
N PRO A 210 -25.63 -5.51 9.89
CA PRO A 210 -26.23 -6.26 10.99
C PRO A 210 -25.58 -7.65 11.08
N PHE A 211 -25.32 -8.12 12.30
CA PHE A 211 -24.72 -9.43 12.53
C PHE A 211 -25.13 -10.01 13.89
N GLU A 212 -25.04 -11.32 14.02
CA GLU A 212 -25.19 -12.05 15.28
C GLU A 212 -23.83 -12.62 15.70
N GLU A 213 -23.52 -12.57 17.00
CA GLU A 213 -22.41 -13.29 17.61
C GLU A 213 -22.91 -14.59 18.21
N ARG A 214 -22.27 -15.71 17.84
CA ARG A 214 -22.55 -17.04 18.37
C ARG A 214 -21.77 -17.26 19.67
N PRO A 215 -22.26 -18.12 20.58
CA PRO A 215 -21.56 -18.42 21.84
C PRO A 215 -20.14 -19.00 21.66
N ASP A 216 -19.84 -19.59 20.51
CA ASP A 216 -18.53 -20.14 20.15
C ASP A 216 -17.57 -19.11 19.54
N GLY A 217 -17.96 -17.83 19.49
CA GLY A 217 -17.17 -16.73 18.91
C GLY A 217 -17.28 -16.59 17.40
N ARG A 218 -18.14 -17.38 16.73
CA ARG A 218 -18.44 -17.20 15.30
C ARG A 218 -19.39 -16.02 15.09
N LEU A 219 -19.30 -15.42 13.92
CA LEU A 219 -20.06 -14.26 13.51
C LEU A 219 -20.93 -14.61 12.31
N HIS A 220 -22.17 -14.14 12.32
CA HIS A 220 -23.15 -14.36 11.27
C HIS A 220 -23.72 -13.01 10.76
N PRO A 221 -23.23 -12.46 9.63
CA PRO A 221 -23.77 -11.24 9.07
C PRO A 221 -25.16 -11.50 8.46
N LEU A 222 -26.14 -10.69 8.88
CA LEU A 222 -27.54 -10.77 8.49
C LEU A 222 -27.77 -10.08 7.14
N LEU A 223 -27.26 -10.71 6.07
CA LEU A 223 -27.33 -10.20 4.70
C LEU A 223 -28.31 -11.03 3.87
N SER A 224 -29.19 -10.36 3.14
CA SER A 224 -30.10 -11.02 2.21
C SER A 224 -29.34 -11.65 1.02
N PRO A 225 -29.87 -12.71 0.39
CA PRO A 225 -29.29 -13.26 -0.83
C PRO A 225 -29.13 -12.23 -1.95
N ALA A 226 -30.06 -11.28 -2.05
CA ALA A 226 -30.03 -10.21 -3.05
C ALA A 226 -28.87 -9.22 -2.81
N GLU A 227 -28.57 -8.88 -1.55
CA GLU A 227 -27.41 -8.04 -1.22
C GLU A 227 -26.10 -8.73 -1.57
N ARG A 228 -25.97 -10.02 -1.23
CA ARG A 228 -24.79 -10.82 -1.59
C ARG A 228 -24.60 -10.94 -3.09
N ALA A 229 -25.68 -11.20 -3.85
CA ALA A 229 -25.62 -11.28 -5.31
C ALA A 229 -25.19 -9.95 -5.95
N ARG A 230 -25.77 -8.83 -5.52
CA ARG A 230 -25.37 -7.49 -6.00
C ARG A 230 -23.92 -7.18 -5.68
N ALA A 231 -23.46 -7.54 -4.47
CA ALA A 231 -22.09 -7.34 -4.07
C ALA A 231 -21.11 -8.20 -4.87
N ALA A 232 -21.44 -9.46 -5.14
CA ALA A 232 -20.63 -10.32 -6.01
C ALA A 232 -20.47 -9.71 -7.40
N SER A 233 -21.56 -9.28 -8.04
CA SER A 233 -21.49 -8.60 -9.35
C SER A 233 -20.67 -7.29 -9.29
N ALA A 234 -20.85 -6.49 -8.23
CA ALA A 234 -20.09 -5.27 -8.03
C ALA A 234 -18.59 -5.54 -7.77
N TRP A 235 -18.26 -6.69 -7.18
CA TRP A 235 -16.89 -7.14 -6.98
C TRP A 235 -16.25 -7.64 -8.27
N ASP A 236 -16.98 -8.36 -9.11
CA ASP A 236 -16.47 -8.81 -10.42
C ASP A 236 -16.00 -7.64 -11.27
N TRP A 237 -16.76 -6.54 -11.27
CA TRP A 237 -16.34 -5.30 -11.92
C TRP A 237 -15.08 -4.71 -11.29
N ARG A 238 -15.00 -4.64 -9.96
CA ARG A 238 -13.78 -4.20 -9.26
C ARG A 238 -12.58 -5.08 -9.59
N GLY A 239 -12.75 -6.40 -9.69
CA GLY A 239 -11.70 -7.34 -10.07
C GLY A 239 -11.20 -7.11 -11.50
N ARG A 240 -12.09 -6.80 -12.44
CA ARG A 240 -11.72 -6.49 -13.84
C ARG A 240 -11.01 -5.13 -13.94
N PHE A 241 -11.59 -4.08 -13.37
CA PHE A 241 -11.01 -2.74 -13.38
C PHE A 241 -9.71 -2.66 -12.57
N GLY A 242 -9.60 -3.39 -11.46
CA GLY A 242 -8.38 -3.46 -10.64
C GLY A 242 -7.17 -3.93 -11.43
N LYS A 243 -7.33 -4.93 -12.32
CA LYS A 243 -6.26 -5.38 -13.22
C LYS A 243 -5.85 -4.29 -14.20
N VAL A 244 -6.81 -3.61 -14.83
CA VAL A 244 -6.56 -2.50 -15.76
C VAL A 244 -5.84 -1.35 -15.06
N LEU A 245 -6.30 -0.97 -13.86
CA LEU A 245 -5.67 0.08 -13.05
C LEU A 245 -4.24 -0.28 -12.65
N ASN A 246 -3.96 -1.53 -12.34
CA ASN A 246 -2.60 -1.99 -12.05
C ASN A 246 -1.69 -1.90 -13.29
N VAL A 247 -2.15 -2.32 -14.47
CA VAL A 247 -1.39 -2.11 -15.72
C VAL A 247 -1.16 -0.62 -15.96
N ALA A 248 -2.20 0.21 -15.84
CA ALA A 248 -2.08 1.65 -16.01
C ALA A 248 -1.07 2.27 -15.04
N ARG A 249 -1.00 1.77 -13.79
CA ARG A 249 -0.01 2.19 -12.80
C ARG A 249 1.41 1.78 -13.20
N LEU A 250 1.59 0.57 -13.72
CA LEU A 250 2.89 0.11 -14.22
C LEU A 250 3.36 0.95 -15.42
N VAL A 251 2.47 1.21 -16.37
CA VAL A 251 2.75 2.09 -17.52
C VAL A 251 3.11 3.49 -17.02
N LYS A 252 2.30 4.07 -16.12
CA LYS A 252 2.61 5.37 -15.51
C LYS A 252 3.95 5.35 -14.79
N ALA A 253 4.24 4.30 -14.00
CA ALA A 253 5.50 4.17 -13.28
C ALA A 253 6.69 4.14 -14.24
N ALA A 254 6.57 3.53 -15.41
CA ALA A 254 7.64 3.53 -16.41
C ALA A 254 8.05 4.94 -16.87
N PHE A 255 7.17 5.93 -16.76
CA PHE A 255 7.43 7.34 -17.09
C PHE A 255 7.63 8.26 -15.89
N THR A 256 7.23 7.85 -14.68
CA THR A 256 7.19 8.71 -13.48
C THR A 256 8.08 8.24 -12.34
N PHE A 257 8.55 6.98 -12.38
CA PHE A 257 9.29 6.35 -11.30
C PHE A 257 10.71 6.93 -11.21
N THR A 258 10.89 7.86 -10.27
CA THR A 258 12.18 8.49 -9.98
C THR A 258 13.03 7.54 -9.13
N GLY A 259 14.32 7.40 -9.48
CA GLY A 259 15.24 6.44 -8.83
C GLY A 259 15.00 4.98 -9.22
N GLY A 260 14.14 4.71 -10.20
CA GLY A 260 13.73 3.34 -10.52
C GLY A 260 14.80 2.45 -11.10
N VAL A 261 15.75 3.05 -11.82
CA VAL A 261 16.92 2.35 -12.34
C VAL A 261 17.80 1.89 -11.18
N ASP A 262 18.08 2.77 -10.22
CA ASP A 262 18.91 2.44 -9.05
C ASP A 262 18.24 1.40 -8.16
N TYR A 263 16.90 1.46 -8.01
CA TYR A 263 16.12 0.40 -7.37
C TYR A 263 16.31 -0.97 -8.07
N LEU A 264 16.20 -1.02 -9.40
CA LEU A 264 16.38 -2.27 -10.16
C LEU A 264 17.80 -2.81 -10.03
N LEU A 265 18.81 -1.94 -10.08
CA LEU A 265 20.21 -2.30 -9.88
C LEU A 265 20.47 -2.85 -8.48
N TRP A 266 19.95 -2.19 -7.44
CA TRP A 266 20.04 -2.68 -6.07
C TRP A 266 19.37 -4.04 -5.91
N LYS A 267 18.17 -4.20 -6.45
CA LYS A 267 17.40 -5.45 -6.35
C LYS A 267 18.11 -6.60 -7.09
N LEU A 268 18.69 -6.30 -8.25
CA LEU A 268 19.53 -7.24 -9.00
C LEU A 268 20.71 -7.69 -8.13
N HIS A 269 21.52 -6.74 -7.64
CA HIS A 269 22.68 -7.04 -6.82
C HIS A 269 22.32 -7.85 -5.56
N ARG A 270 21.23 -7.51 -4.88
CA ARG A 270 20.78 -8.23 -3.67
C ARG A 270 20.43 -9.69 -3.95
N HIS A 271 19.84 -10.00 -5.11
CA HIS A 271 19.37 -11.35 -5.41
C HIS A 271 20.36 -12.19 -6.24
N SER A 272 21.23 -11.56 -7.04
CA SER A 272 22.16 -12.26 -7.93
C SER A 272 23.63 -12.00 -7.64
N GLY A 273 23.96 -11.05 -6.75
CA GLY A 273 25.33 -10.59 -6.51
C GLY A 273 25.92 -9.75 -7.63
N VAL A 274 25.21 -9.55 -8.75
CA VAL A 274 25.73 -8.87 -9.93
C VAL A 274 25.56 -7.36 -9.80
N ARG A 275 26.67 -6.62 -9.90
CA ARG A 275 26.68 -5.17 -10.11
C ARG A 275 26.66 -4.86 -11.60
N LEU A 276 25.77 -3.96 -12.01
CA LEU A 276 25.63 -3.59 -13.40
C LEU A 276 25.70 -2.07 -13.50
N ASP A 277 26.82 -1.56 -14.02
CA ASP A 277 26.97 -0.14 -14.27
C ASP A 277 26.26 0.24 -15.57
N LEU A 278 25.25 1.09 -15.44
CA LEU A 278 24.49 1.60 -16.57
C LEU A 278 25.05 2.93 -17.06
N THR A 279 25.14 3.08 -18.39
CA THR A 279 25.57 4.33 -19.00
C THR A 279 24.54 5.44 -18.73
N PRO A 280 24.93 6.74 -18.81
CA PRO A 280 24.00 7.85 -18.62
C PRO A 280 22.77 7.78 -19.54
N TRP A 281 22.95 7.28 -20.77
CA TRP A 281 21.85 7.08 -21.71
C TRP A 281 20.89 5.98 -21.26
N GLN A 282 21.40 4.84 -20.79
CA GLN A 282 20.57 3.74 -20.27
C GLN A 282 19.80 4.15 -19.01
N ARG A 283 20.42 4.96 -18.14
CA ARG A 283 19.74 5.56 -16.99
C ARG A 283 18.61 6.52 -17.38
N ARG A 284 18.80 7.30 -18.45
CA ARG A 284 17.80 8.25 -18.95
C ARG A 284 16.68 7.58 -19.76
N HIS A 285 16.96 6.44 -20.40
CA HIS A 285 16.02 5.72 -21.26
C HIS A 285 15.89 4.24 -20.87
N PRO A 286 15.40 3.93 -19.65
CA PRO A 286 15.36 2.56 -19.12
C PRO A 286 14.57 1.60 -19.99
N ILE A 287 13.42 2.02 -20.53
CA ILE A 287 12.58 1.18 -21.41
C ILE A 287 13.32 0.80 -22.70
N LEU A 288 13.99 1.76 -23.35
CA LEU A 288 14.73 1.53 -24.59
C LEU A 288 15.97 0.66 -24.36
N SER A 289 16.60 0.79 -23.20
CA SER A 289 17.78 0.00 -22.83
C SER A 289 17.45 -1.40 -22.30
N ALA A 290 16.21 -1.66 -21.88
CA ALA A 290 15.80 -2.90 -21.23
C ALA A 290 16.12 -4.17 -22.05
N PRO A 291 15.90 -4.24 -23.39
CA PRO A 291 16.23 -5.44 -24.16
C PRO A 291 17.71 -5.81 -24.11
N GLY A 292 18.60 -4.81 -24.22
CA GLY A 292 20.05 -5.03 -24.18
C GLY A 292 20.54 -5.43 -22.77
N ILE A 293 19.98 -4.82 -21.72
CA ILE A 293 20.28 -5.19 -20.33
C ILE A 293 19.80 -6.61 -20.03
N LEU A 294 18.58 -6.97 -20.43
CA LEU A 294 18.04 -8.33 -20.27
C LEU A 294 18.88 -9.36 -21.03
N TRP A 295 19.32 -9.06 -22.25
CA TRP A 295 20.20 -9.97 -22.99
C TRP A 295 21.56 -10.16 -22.29
N LYS A 296 22.16 -9.09 -21.77
CA LYS A 296 23.39 -9.17 -20.97
C LYS A 296 23.20 -10.03 -19.72
N LEU A 297 22.12 -9.81 -18.98
CA LEU A 297 21.79 -10.60 -17.79
C LEU A 297 21.52 -12.07 -18.11
N LYS A 298 20.89 -12.37 -19.26
CA LYS A 298 20.69 -13.73 -19.75
C LYS A 298 22.01 -14.41 -20.08
N ARG A 299 22.94 -13.72 -20.74
CA ARG A 299 24.30 -14.23 -21.00
C ARG A 299 25.11 -14.46 -19.73
N MET A 300 24.86 -13.68 -18.68
CA MET A 300 25.48 -13.85 -17.37
C MET A 300 24.80 -14.96 -16.52
N GLY A 301 23.77 -15.64 -17.04
CA GLY A 301 23.05 -16.71 -16.34
C GLY A 301 22.17 -16.22 -15.17
N VAL A 302 21.97 -14.91 -15.04
CA VAL A 302 21.21 -14.30 -13.93
C VAL A 302 19.71 -14.44 -14.12
N ILE A 303 19.26 -14.45 -15.38
CA ILE A 303 17.86 -14.63 -15.78
C ILE A 303 17.79 -15.69 -16.89
N ARG A 304 16.75 -16.53 -16.86
CA ARG A 304 16.52 -17.61 -17.82
C ARG A 304 15.69 -17.13 -19.02
#